data_AF-A0A959SLQ3-F1
#
_entry.id   AF-A0A959SLQ3-F1
#
_cell.length_a   1.000
_cell.length_b   1.000
_cell.length_c   1.000
_cell.angle_alpha   90.00
_cell.angle_beta   90.00
_cell.angle_gamma   90.00
#
_symmetry.space_group_name_H-M   'P 1'
#
loop_
_entity.id
_entity.type
_entity.pdbx_description
1 polymer ?
#
loop_
_entity_poly.entity_id
_entity_poly.type
_entity_poly.pdbx_seq_one_letter_code
_entity_poly.pdbx_strand_id
1 'polypeptide(L)'
;ATTIAFDGAIRFGGIPVAAGTYTLWTIPEADRWTVILNDKMYSWGVTYGGEAQRDPAADVAKVEVPVERGPLFEQFTISVEREPETALQLAWDEVRVRVPIEQ
;
A
#
# COMPACT_ATOMS: atom_id res chain seq x y z
N ALA A 1 12.04 -5.96 -2.18
CA ALA A 1 10.60 -5.68 -2.06
C ALA A 1 10.29 -4.33 -2.74
N THR A 2 9.03 -4.05 -3.07
CA THR A 2 8.61 -2.70 -3.49
C THR A 2 8.74 -1.75 -2.29
N THR A 3 9.28 -0.55 -2.52
CA THR A 3 9.48 0.48 -1.49
C THR A 3 8.80 1.78 -1.87
N ILE A 4 8.44 2.57 -0.86
CA ILE A 4 7.89 3.92 -0.99
C ILE A 4 8.62 4.84 -0.02
N ALA A 5 8.88 6.09 -0.42
CA ALA A 5 9.57 7.07 0.38
C ALA A 5 8.74 8.36 0.50
N PHE A 6 8.72 8.93 1.72
CA PHE A 6 8.09 10.20 2.03
C PHE A 6 9.16 11.17 2.55
N ASP A 7 9.16 12.39 2.01
CA ASP A 7 10.09 13.46 2.36
C ASP A 7 9.68 14.24 3.62
N GLY A 8 8.38 14.20 3.97
CA GLY A 8 7.81 14.76 5.17
C GLY A 8 6.99 13.73 5.96
N ALA A 9 6.62 14.09 7.19
CA ALA A 9 5.61 13.35 7.92
C ALA A 9 4.26 13.48 7.20
N ILE A 10 3.53 12.37 7.12
CA ILE A 10 2.23 12.27 6.44
C ILE A 10 1.22 11.55 7.32
N ARG A 11 -0.05 11.56 6.92
CA ARG A 11 -1.05 10.58 7.34
C ARG A 11 -1.31 9.61 6.20
N PHE A 12 -1.07 8.33 6.43
CA PHE A 12 -1.33 7.26 5.49
C PHE A 12 -2.64 6.56 5.89
N GLY A 13 -3.72 6.81 5.16
CA GLY A 13 -5.06 6.35 5.52
C GLY A 13 -5.48 6.80 6.93
N GLY A 14 -5.13 8.04 7.30
CA GLY A 14 -5.37 8.61 8.63
C GLY A 14 -4.33 8.29 9.71
N ILE A 15 -3.45 7.30 9.49
CA ILE A 15 -2.40 6.90 10.43
C ILE A 15 -1.17 7.81 10.27
N PRO A 16 -0.68 8.49 11.33
CA PRO A 16 0.54 9.28 11.25
C PRO A 16 1.76 8.42 10.94
N VAL A 17 2.53 8.80 9.92
CA VAL A 17 3.77 8.14 9.49
C VAL A 17 4.85 9.21 9.34
N ALA A 18 6.03 8.95 9.90
CA ALA A 18 7.15 9.88 9.80
C ALA A 18 7.73 9.93 8.37
N ALA A 19 8.55 10.95 8.08
CA ALA A 19 9.36 10.94 6.87
C ALA A 19 10.31 9.73 6.90
N GLY A 20 10.49 9.09 5.75
CA GLY A 20 11.31 7.88 5.65
C GLY A 20 10.97 7.00 4.46
N THR A 21 11.69 5.89 4.36
CA THR A 21 11.48 4.86 3.32
C THR A 21 10.94 3.60 3.97
N TYR A 22 9.89 3.05 3.37
CA TYR A 22 9.15 1.90 3.89
C TYR A 22 9.03 0.82 2.83
N THR A 23 8.89 -0.44 3.25
CA THR A 23 8.44 -1.51 2.36
C THR A 23 6.91 -1.51 2.27
N LEU A 24 6.39 -1.66 1.06
CA LEU A 24 4.95 -1.68 0.79
C LEU A 24 4.46 -3.12 0.68
N TRP A 25 3.42 -3.46 1.45
CA TRP A 25 2.80 -4.78 1.45
C TRP A 25 1.29 -4.68 1.34
N THR A 26 0.68 -5.69 0.74
CA THR A 26 -0.77 -5.78 0.60
C THR A 26 -1.28 -7.17 0.96
N ILE A 27 -2.48 -7.22 1.51
CA ILE A 27 -3.28 -8.44 1.67
C ILE A 27 -4.59 -8.18 0.90
N PRO A 28 -4.68 -8.63 -0.35
CA PRO A 28 -5.88 -8.43 -1.17
C PRO A 28 -6.99 -9.41 -0.76
N GLU A 29 -8.19 -8.90 -0.56
CA GLU A 29 -9.43 -9.69 -0.46
C GLU A 29 -10.44 -9.18 -1.52
N ALA A 30 -11.58 -9.86 -1.67
CA ALA A 30 -12.56 -9.55 -2.72
C ALA A 30 -13.15 -8.13 -2.59
N ASP A 31 -13.46 -7.69 -1.37
CA ASP A 31 -14.18 -6.44 -1.12
C ASP A 31 -13.31 -5.34 -0.50
N ARG A 32 -12.18 -5.71 0.12
CA ARG A 32 -11.26 -4.78 0.78
C ARG A 32 -9.82 -5.28 0.66
N TRP A 33 -8.87 -4.35 0.62
CA TRP A 33 -7.45 -4.69 0.73
C TRP A 33 -6.90 -4.10 2.00
N THR A 34 -6.05 -4.86 2.68
CA THR A 34 -5.16 -4.29 3.69
C THR A 34 -3.89 -3.81 3.02
N VAL A 35 -3.54 -2.53 3.17
CA VAL A 35 -2.28 -1.94 2.70
C VAL A 35 -1.42 -1.58 3.91
N ILE A 36 -0.14 -1.95 3.85
CA ILE A 36 0.77 -1.94 4.99
C ILE A 36 2.07 -1.25 4.62
N LEU A 37 2.52 -0.34 5.48
CA LEU A 37 3.87 0.21 5.47
C LEU A 37 4.67 -0.41 6.62
N ASN A 38 5.88 -0.88 6.31
CA ASN A 38 6.80 -1.47 7.28
C ASN A 38 8.16 -0.79 7.23
N ASP A 39 8.73 -0.50 8.40
CA ASP A 39 9.96 0.30 8.54
C ASP A 39 11.26 -0.48 8.34
N LYS A 40 11.19 -1.81 8.16
CA LYS A 40 12.32 -2.65 7.79
C LYS A 40 12.36 -2.94 6.30
N MET A 41 13.55 -3.29 5.83
CA MET A 41 13.84 -3.64 4.44
C MET A 41 13.99 -5.14 4.28
N TYR A 42 13.40 -5.69 3.22
CA TYR A 42 13.40 -7.12 2.94
C TYR A 42 13.68 -7.42 1.47
N SER A 43 14.21 -8.62 1.22
CA SER A 43 14.15 -9.24 -0.10
C SER A 43 12.69 -9.37 -0.55
N TRP A 44 12.46 -9.43 -1.86
CA TRP A 44 11.11 -9.57 -2.39
C TRP A 44 10.52 -10.94 -1.99
N GLY A 45 9.19 -10.96 -1.75
CA GLY A 45 8.40 -12.17 -1.87
C GLY A 45 7.67 -12.61 -0.61
N VAL A 46 6.66 -13.42 -0.88
CA VAL A 46 6.04 -14.34 0.07
C VAL A 46 6.62 -15.72 -0.25
N THR A 47 7.00 -16.48 0.75
CA THR A 47 7.51 -17.84 0.53
C THR A 47 6.41 -18.72 -0.06
N TYR A 48 6.78 -19.87 -0.66
CA TYR A 48 5.79 -20.84 -1.12
C TYR A 48 4.82 -21.33 -0.02
N GLY A 49 5.20 -21.18 1.26
CA GLY A 49 4.35 -21.48 2.41
C GLY A 49 3.36 -20.37 2.78
N GLY A 50 3.32 -19.25 2.05
CA GLY A 50 2.44 -18.12 2.34
C GLY A 50 3.02 -17.16 3.39
N GLU A 51 4.25 -17.36 3.83
CA GLU A 51 4.89 -16.48 4.83
C GLU A 51 5.51 -15.28 4.13
N ALA A 52 5.01 -14.09 4.46
CA ALA A 52 5.68 -12.85 4.06
C ALA A 52 7.03 -12.76 4.78
N GLN A 53 8.08 -12.33 4.07
CA GLN A 53 9.39 -12.04 4.70
C GLN A 53 9.32 -10.91 5.74
N ARG A 54 8.23 -10.14 5.71
CA ARG A 54 7.96 -9.02 6.62
C ARG A 54 7.79 -9.48 8.06
N ASP A 55 8.43 -8.78 8.99
CA ASP A 55 8.14 -8.86 10.43
C ASP A 55 6.95 -7.94 10.76
N PRO A 56 5.78 -8.48 11.17
CA PRO A 56 4.61 -7.67 11.50
C PRO A 56 4.82 -6.69 12.67
N ALA A 57 5.81 -6.91 13.53
CA ALA A 57 6.12 -5.98 14.63
C ALA A 57 6.73 -4.65 14.14
N ALA A 58 7.16 -4.60 12.88
CA ALA A 58 7.69 -3.41 12.20
C ALA A 58 6.64 -2.71 11.32
N ASP A 59 5.37 -3.14 11.36
CA ASP A 59 4.27 -2.49 10.61
C ASP A 59 3.95 -1.14 11.28
N VAL A 60 4.28 -0.03 10.60
CA VAL A 60 4.05 1.34 11.10
C VAL A 60 2.70 1.91 10.70
N ALA A 61 2.11 1.39 9.62
CA ALA A 61 0.75 1.69 9.21
C ALA A 61 0.11 0.44 8.60
N LYS A 62 -1.15 0.18 8.95
CA LYS A 62 -1.97 -0.88 8.41
C LYS A 62 -3.38 -0.34 8.19
N VAL A 63 -3.77 -0.18 6.93
CA VAL A 63 -5.03 0.47 6.54
C VAL A 63 -5.85 -0.50 5.72
N GLU A 64 -7.13 -0.66 6.06
CA GLU A 64 -8.09 -1.36 5.21
C GLU A 64 -8.81 -0.35 4.31
N VAL A 65 -8.81 -0.63 3.01
CA VAL A 65 -9.45 0.23 1.99
C VAL A 65 -10.38 -0.62 1.12
N PRO A 66 -11.55 -0.11 0.74
CA PRO A 66 -12.50 -0.86 -0.08
C PRO A 66 -11.97 -1.05 -1.50
N VAL A 67 -12.35 -2.16 -2.12
CA VAL A 67 -12.18 -2.38 -3.55
C VAL A 67 -13.17 -1.51 -4.32
N GLU A 68 -12.65 -0.71 -5.23
CA GLU A 68 -13.42 0.01 -6.23
C GLU A 68 -13.31 -0.70 -7.57
N ARG A 69 -14.42 -0.73 -8.32
CA ARG A 69 -14.40 -1.20 -9.71
C ARG A 69 -14.22 -0.04 -10.68
N GLY A 70 -13.43 -0.26 -11.71
CA GLY A 70 -13.04 0.78 -12.66
C GLY A 70 -12.68 0.24 -14.05
N PRO A 71 -12.00 1.06 -14.87
CA PRO A 71 -11.53 0.61 -16.18
C PRO A 71 -10.49 -0.51 -16.03
N LEU A 72 -10.36 -1.33 -17.07
CA LEU A 72 -9.43 -2.45 -17.11
C LEU A 72 -7.96 -1.99 -17.11
N PHE A 73 -7.17 -2.50 -16.17
CA PHE A 73 -5.72 -2.38 -16.11
C PHE A 73 -5.04 -3.74 -16.30
N GLU A 74 -4.49 -4.03 -17.48
CA GLU A 74 -3.82 -5.32 -17.73
C GLU A 74 -2.56 -5.51 -16.87
N GLN A 75 -1.80 -4.44 -16.66
CA GLN A 75 -0.60 -4.45 -15.83
C GLN A 75 -0.90 -3.89 -14.45
N PHE A 76 -0.44 -4.62 -13.42
CA PHE A 76 -0.47 -4.12 -12.05
C PHE A 76 0.29 -2.78 -11.95
N THR A 77 -0.44 -1.74 -11.56
CA THR A 77 0.02 -0.36 -11.57
C THR A 77 -0.08 0.22 -10.17
N ILE A 78 1.00 0.83 -9.69
CA ILE A 78 1.03 1.63 -8.46
C ILE A 78 1.27 3.08 -8.87
N SER A 79 0.36 3.98 -8.51
CA SER A 79 0.46 5.41 -8.81
C SER A 79 0.12 6.27 -7.60
N VAL A 80 0.59 7.52 -7.60
CA VAL A 80 0.11 8.55 -6.68
C VAL A 80 -0.84 9.45 -7.47
N GLU A 81 -2.14 9.29 -7.21
CA GLU A 81 -3.18 10.11 -7.79
C GLU A 81 -3.40 11.36 -6.94
N ARG A 82 -3.77 12.48 -7.57
CA ARG A 82 -4.00 13.76 -6.86
C ARG A 82 -5.46 14.21 -6.84
N GLU A 83 -6.32 13.54 -7.60
CA GLU A 83 -7.73 13.90 -7.79
C GLU A 83 -8.65 12.72 -7.44
N PRO A 84 -9.79 12.94 -6.74
CA PRO A 84 -10.20 14.19 -6.10
C PRO A 84 -9.37 14.56 -4.86
N GLU A 85 -8.58 13.61 -4.34
CA GLU A 85 -7.67 13.80 -3.22
C GLU A 85 -6.38 13.01 -3.46
N THR A 86 -5.30 13.38 -2.76
CA THR A 86 -4.02 12.70 -2.91
C THR A 86 -4.09 11.30 -2.31
N ALA A 87 -3.80 10.28 -3.12
CA ALA A 87 -3.88 8.89 -2.68
C ALA A 87 -2.85 8.00 -3.39
N LEU A 88 -2.34 6.99 -2.68
CA LEU A 88 -1.65 5.87 -3.29
C LEU A 88 -2.70 4.92 -3.88
N GLN A 89 -2.69 4.77 -5.20
CA GLN A 89 -3.57 3.86 -5.92
C GLN A 89 -2.81 2.59 -6.32
N LEU A 90 -3.43 1.43 -6.10
CA LEU A 90 -3.00 0.14 -6.63
C LEU A 90 -4.13 -0.40 -7.51
N ALA A 91 -3.85 -0.67 -8.78
CA ALA A 91 -4.85 -1.07 -9.76
C ALA A 91 -4.39 -2.26 -10.60
N TRP A 92 -5.29 -3.22 -10.83
CA TRP A 92 -5.13 -4.36 -11.73
C TRP A 92 -6.48 -4.99 -12.06
N ASP A 93 -6.62 -5.45 -13.30
CA ASP A 93 -7.90 -5.85 -13.88
C ASP A 93 -8.91 -4.70 -13.74
N GLU A 94 -10.16 -4.98 -13.42
CA GLU A 94 -11.18 -3.95 -13.12
C GLU A 94 -11.11 -3.45 -11.66
N VAL A 95 -10.13 -3.89 -10.86
CA VAL A 95 -10.03 -3.59 -9.43
C VAL A 95 -9.01 -2.49 -9.18
N ARG A 96 -9.38 -1.54 -8.34
CA ARG A 96 -8.44 -0.59 -7.72
C ARG A 96 -8.73 -0.38 -6.25
N VAL A 97 -7.69 -0.03 -5.50
CA VAL A 97 -7.79 0.46 -4.13
C VAL A 97 -7.01 1.74 -3.97
N ARG A 98 -7.47 2.62 -3.09
CA ARG A 98 -6.90 3.94 -2.87
C ARG A 98 -6.66 4.16 -1.38
N VAL A 99 -5.41 4.43 -1.01
CA VAL A 99 -5.06 4.83 0.36
C VAL A 99 -4.84 6.34 0.37
N PRO A 100 -5.67 7.13 1.06
CA PRO A 100 -5.48 8.58 1.19
C PRO A 100 -4.10 8.91 1.79
N ILE A 101 -3.45 9.94 1.26
CA ILE A 101 -2.20 10.48 1.77
C ILE A 101 -2.39 11.97 2.01
N GLU A 102 -2.20 12.39 3.26
CA GLU A 102 -2.32 13.78 3.70
C GLU A 102 -1.01 14.24 4.33
N GLN A 103 -0.66 15.53 4.21
CA GLN A 103 0.47 16.14 4.92
C GLN A 103 0.00 16.82 6.21
#